data_AF-A0A1W9PYE4-F1
#
_entry.id   AF-A0A1W9PYE4-F1
#
_cell.length_a   1.000
_cell.length_b   1.000
_cell.length_c   1.000
_cell.angle_alpha   90.00
_cell.angle_beta   90.00
_cell.angle_gamma   90.00
#
_symmetry.space_group_name_H-M   'P 1'
#
loop_
_entity.id
_entity.type
_entity.pdbx_description
1 polymer ?
#
loop_
_entity_poly.entity_id
_entity_poly.type
_entity_poly.pdbx_seq_one_letter_code
_entity_poly.pdbx_strand_id
1 'polypeptide(L)'
;MTSKEFTVVRKTIGKTQKQIARLLGISIKAVHSYEQGWRSVPDHIEKQMLLLATSINTTEKRIKDCWTINRCPNSRKTKCPAWEFKRGNICWLINGTICKGKPLGTWKEKIRICRSCKVLTSRLPPQINLFETT
;
A
#
# COMPACT_ATOMS: atom_id res chain seq x y z
N MET A 1 -5.90 1.63 7.44
CA MET A 1 -6.77 0.52 7.01
C MET A 1 -7.88 0.28 8.02
N THR A 2 -9.13 0.18 7.59
CA THR A 2 -10.27 -0.19 8.46
C THR A 2 -10.40 -1.72 8.59
N SER A 3 -11.23 -2.19 9.53
CA SER A 3 -11.52 -3.63 9.70
C SER A 3 -12.15 -4.26 8.45
N LYS A 4 -13.08 -3.52 7.81
CA LYS A 4 -13.70 -3.89 6.53
C LYS A 4 -12.66 -4.01 5.43
N GLU A 5 -11.79 -3.00 5.29
CA GLU A 5 -10.72 -3.00 4.29
C GLU A 5 -9.75 -4.17 4.50
N PHE A 6 -9.35 -4.45 5.75
CA PHE A 6 -8.49 -5.59 6.06
C PHE A 6 -9.11 -6.92 5.62
N THR A 7 -10.39 -7.10 5.93
CA THR A 7 -11.16 -8.30 5.56
C THR A 7 -11.25 -8.45 4.04
N VAL A 8 -11.58 -7.36 3.33
CA VAL A 8 -11.65 -7.34 1.86
C VAL A 8 -10.30 -7.72 1.27
N VAL A 9 -9.22 -7.04 1.66
CA VAL A 9 -7.88 -7.31 1.14
C VAL A 9 -7.49 -8.78 1.34
N ARG A 10 -7.67 -9.32 2.56
CA ARG A 10 -7.33 -10.72 2.86
C ARG A 10 -8.11 -11.69 1.96
N LYS A 11 -9.41 -11.47 1.80
CA LYS A 11 -10.27 -12.31 0.96
C LYS A 11 -9.85 -12.21 -0.51
N THR A 12 -9.56 -11.01 -1.00
CA THR A 12 -9.12 -10.79 -2.39
C THR A 12 -7.78 -11.47 -2.70
N ILE A 13 -6.83 -11.50 -1.77
CA ILE A 13 -5.57 -12.26 -1.94
C ILE A 13 -5.72 -13.77 -1.69
N GLY A 14 -6.95 -14.26 -1.47
CA GLY A 14 -7.28 -15.68 -1.35
C GLY A 14 -6.69 -16.36 -0.12
N LYS A 15 -6.55 -15.65 1.02
CA LYS A 15 -5.94 -16.20 2.25
C LYS A 15 -6.96 -16.43 3.36
N THR A 16 -6.80 -17.52 4.10
CA THR A 16 -7.51 -17.74 5.37
C THR A 16 -6.93 -16.84 6.48
N GLN A 17 -7.65 -16.70 7.60
CA GLN A 17 -7.15 -15.95 8.77
C GLN A 17 -5.84 -16.56 9.31
N LYS A 18 -5.72 -17.90 9.34
CA LYS A 18 -4.51 -18.61 9.75
C LYS A 18 -3.33 -18.36 8.80
N GLN A 19 -3.58 -18.37 7.48
CA GLN A 19 -2.54 -18.11 6.49
C GLN A 19 -2.05 -16.67 6.56
N ILE A 20 -2.95 -15.68 6.64
CA ILE A 20 -2.54 -14.28 6.71
C ILE A 20 -1.82 -13.96 8.02
N ALA A 21 -2.22 -14.58 9.14
CA ALA A 21 -1.51 -14.46 10.42
C ALA A 21 -0.04 -14.88 10.29
N ARG A 22 0.21 -16.02 9.61
CA ARG A 22 1.57 -16.50 9.33
C ARG A 22 2.36 -15.56 8.42
N LEU A 23 1.73 -15.08 7.34
CA LEU A 23 2.38 -14.15 6.39
C LEU A 23 2.76 -12.82 7.05
N LEU A 24 1.92 -12.34 7.97
CA LEU A 24 2.13 -11.09 8.70
C LEU A 24 2.99 -11.24 9.98
N GLY A 25 3.34 -12.48 10.36
CA GLY A 25 4.11 -12.75 11.59
C GLY A 25 3.37 -12.40 12.88
N ILE A 26 2.04 -12.57 12.92
CA ILE A 26 1.18 -12.24 14.07
C ILE A 26 0.32 -13.43 14.50
N SER A 27 -0.30 -13.32 15.68
CA SER A 27 -1.25 -14.35 16.13
C SER A 27 -2.55 -14.32 15.33
N ILE A 28 -3.21 -15.47 15.21
CA ILE A 28 -4.56 -15.55 14.61
C ILE A 28 -5.58 -14.70 15.40
N LYS A 29 -5.41 -14.57 16.72
CA LYS A 29 -6.22 -13.70 17.58
C LYS A 29 -6.09 -12.22 17.18
N ALA A 30 -4.89 -11.78 16.78
CA ALA A 30 -4.70 -10.42 16.29
C ALA A 30 -5.46 -10.18 14.98
N VAL A 31 -5.44 -11.15 14.06
CA VAL A 31 -6.24 -11.11 12.82
C VAL A 31 -7.74 -11.01 13.12
N HIS A 32 -8.26 -11.85 14.02
CA HIS A 32 -9.67 -11.78 14.43
C HIS A 32 -10.02 -10.39 15.00
N SER A 33 -9.18 -9.87 15.89
CA SER A 33 -9.36 -8.57 16.53
C SER A 33 -9.37 -7.43 15.51
N TYR A 34 -8.55 -7.49 14.46
CA TYR A 34 -8.55 -6.52 13.37
C TYR A 34 -9.83 -6.59 12.52
N GLU A 35 -10.26 -7.79 12.13
CA GLU A 35 -11.47 -7.96 11.30
C GLU A 35 -12.77 -7.60 12.04
N GLN A 36 -12.81 -7.82 13.35
CA GLN A 36 -13.94 -7.44 14.22
C GLN A 36 -13.91 -5.95 14.59
N GLY A 37 -12.81 -5.24 14.33
CA GLY A 37 -12.65 -3.85 14.73
C GLY A 37 -12.40 -3.63 16.22
N TRP A 38 -12.12 -4.69 16.99
CA TRP A 38 -11.72 -4.57 18.41
C TRP A 38 -10.38 -3.88 18.58
N ARG A 39 -9.49 -3.99 17.57
CA ARG A 39 -8.21 -3.31 17.54
C ARG A 39 -8.00 -2.67 16.18
N SER A 40 -7.44 -1.45 16.17
CA SER A 40 -7.01 -0.79 14.94
C SER A 40 -5.83 -1.54 14.28
N VAL A 41 -5.82 -1.56 12.95
CA VAL A 41 -4.73 -2.16 12.18
C VAL A 41 -3.49 -1.26 12.28
N PRO A 42 -2.35 -1.75 12.80
CA PRO A 42 -1.12 -0.97 12.85
C PRO A 42 -0.57 -0.63 11.46
N ASP A 43 0.14 0.49 11.34
CA ASP A 43 0.70 0.98 10.06
C ASP A 43 1.58 -0.07 9.34
N HIS A 44 2.41 -0.82 10.09
CA HIS A 44 3.27 -1.85 9.50
C HIS A 44 2.47 -3.04 8.97
N ILE A 45 1.33 -3.36 9.57
CA ILE A 45 0.42 -4.41 9.08
C ILE A 45 -0.27 -3.94 7.80
N GLU A 46 -0.75 -2.69 7.76
CA GLU A 46 -1.32 -2.12 6.53
C GLU A 46 -0.30 -2.10 5.38
N LYS A 47 0.96 -1.71 5.66
CA LYS A 47 2.06 -1.76 4.69
C LYS A 47 2.26 -3.15 4.09
N GLN A 48 2.34 -4.18 4.94
CA GLN A 48 2.52 -5.56 4.50
C GLN A 48 1.31 -6.07 3.72
N MET A 49 0.09 -5.78 4.18
CA MET A 49 -1.16 -6.15 3.50
C MET A 49 -1.23 -5.57 2.09
N LEU A 50 -0.92 -4.29 1.91
CA LEU A 50 -0.89 -3.64 0.60
C LEU A 50 0.23 -4.19 -0.29
N LEU A 51 1.38 -4.54 0.28
CA LEU A 51 2.48 -5.13 -0.48
C LEU A 51 2.06 -6.49 -1.06
N LEU A 52 1.43 -7.34 -0.25
CA LEU A 52 0.88 -8.61 -0.70
C LEU A 52 -0.19 -8.39 -1.77
N ALA A 53 -1.13 -7.47 -1.54
CA ALA A 53 -2.22 -7.16 -2.47
C ALA A 53 -1.72 -6.69 -3.85
N THR A 54 -0.67 -5.86 -3.88
CA THR A 54 -0.08 -5.37 -5.16
C THR A 54 0.79 -6.39 -5.89
N SER A 55 0.95 -7.59 -5.32
CA SER A 55 1.80 -8.66 -5.86
C SER A 55 1.01 -9.80 -6.51
N ILE A 56 -0.31 -9.91 -6.26
CA ILE A 56 -1.13 -11.05 -6.71
C ILE A 56 -1.44 -11.06 -8.22
N ASN A 57 -1.35 -9.91 -8.90
CA ASN A 57 -1.69 -9.75 -10.32
C ASN A 57 -0.48 -9.32 -11.17
N THR A 58 0.67 -9.94 -10.95
CA THR A 58 1.90 -9.66 -11.72
C THR A 58 1.90 -10.36 -13.08
N THR A 59 0.85 -10.18 -13.88
CA THR A 59 0.90 -10.48 -15.32
C THR A 59 1.68 -9.38 -16.02
N GLU A 60 2.99 -9.61 -16.23
CA GLU A 60 3.99 -9.06 -17.17
C GLU A 60 3.89 -7.63 -17.75
N LYS A 61 2.97 -6.76 -17.32
CA LYS A 61 2.96 -5.36 -17.74
C LYS A 61 4.15 -4.67 -17.11
N ARG A 62 5.09 -4.18 -17.94
CA ARG A 62 6.23 -3.37 -17.50
C ARG A 62 5.75 -2.31 -16.51
N ILE A 63 6.12 -2.49 -15.25
CA ILE A 63 5.69 -1.60 -14.17
C ILE A 63 6.47 -0.30 -14.33
N LYS A 64 5.77 0.78 -14.67
CA LYS A 64 6.37 2.11 -14.79
C LYS A 64 6.66 2.66 -13.40
N ASP A 65 7.81 3.32 -13.26
CA ASP A 65 8.14 4.05 -12.05
C ASP A 65 7.22 5.25 -11.81
N CYS A 66 7.08 5.62 -10.54
CA CYS A 66 6.22 6.73 -10.13
C CYS A 66 6.57 8.06 -10.80
N TRP A 67 7.85 8.33 -11.10
CA TRP A 67 8.24 9.57 -11.77
C TRP A 67 7.83 9.61 -13.25
N THR A 68 7.72 8.44 -13.89
CA THR A 68 7.20 8.33 -15.25
C THR A 68 5.69 8.50 -15.25
N ILE A 69 5.00 7.87 -14.31
CA ILE A 69 3.54 7.95 -14.16
C ILE A 69 3.09 9.37 -13.79
N ASN A 70 3.76 9.99 -12.81
CA ASN A 70 3.39 11.30 -12.27
C ASN A 70 4.14 12.47 -12.94
N ARG A 71 4.92 12.21 -14.00
CA ARG A 71 5.71 13.20 -14.74
C ARG A 71 6.53 14.11 -13.82
N CYS A 72 7.34 13.52 -12.94
CA CYS A 72 8.13 14.29 -11.98
C CYS A 72 9.30 15.02 -12.68
N PRO A 73 9.49 16.34 -12.45
CA PRO A 73 10.65 17.06 -12.98
C PRO A 73 11.93 16.56 -12.34
N ASN A 74 13.06 16.66 -13.06
CA ASN A 74 14.36 16.17 -12.60
C ASN A 74 14.80 16.79 -11.27
N SER A 75 14.52 18.08 -11.05
CA SER A 75 14.82 18.81 -9.81
C SER A 75 14.16 18.20 -8.56
N ARG A 76 12.98 17.58 -8.72
CA ARG A 76 12.25 16.89 -7.64
C ARG A 76 12.59 15.40 -7.58
N LYS A 77 12.73 14.77 -8.75
CA LYS A 77 13.00 13.33 -8.89
C LYS A 77 14.31 12.95 -8.21
N THR A 78 15.38 13.69 -8.48
CA THR A 78 16.74 13.41 -7.95
C THR A 78 16.84 13.51 -6.43
N LYS A 79 15.94 14.27 -5.79
CA LYS A 79 15.85 14.42 -4.32
C LYS A 79 14.89 13.43 -3.66
N CYS A 80 14.17 12.60 -4.44
CA CYS A 80 13.11 11.75 -3.91
C CYS A 80 13.67 10.38 -3.48
N PRO A 81 13.39 9.91 -2.25
CA PRO A 81 13.80 8.58 -1.80
C PRO A 81 13.39 7.43 -2.74
N ALA A 82 12.22 7.52 -3.38
CA ALA A 82 11.79 6.49 -4.33
C ALA A 82 12.73 6.39 -5.55
N TRP A 83 13.35 7.49 -5.97
CA TRP A 83 14.34 7.51 -7.04
C TRP A 83 15.70 7.05 -6.54
N GLU A 84 16.16 7.58 -5.40
CA GLU A 84 17.42 7.21 -4.75
C GLU A 84 17.55 5.69 -4.59
N PHE A 85 16.52 5.03 -4.06
CA PHE A 85 16.52 3.59 -3.83
C PHE A 85 16.07 2.75 -5.03
N LYS A 86 15.81 3.36 -6.20
CA LYS A 86 15.32 2.67 -7.41
C LYS A 86 14.05 1.83 -7.11
N ARG A 87 13.09 2.45 -6.43
CA ARG A 87 11.81 1.84 -5.99
C ARG A 87 10.60 2.65 -6.45
N GLY A 88 10.66 3.19 -7.68
CA GLY A 88 9.58 3.99 -8.23
C GLY A 88 8.27 3.22 -8.35
N ASN A 89 8.33 1.93 -8.66
CA ASN A 89 7.17 1.04 -8.76
C ASN A 89 6.45 0.78 -7.41
N ILE A 90 7.12 0.94 -6.27
CA ILE A 90 6.56 0.77 -4.91
C ILE A 90 6.73 2.02 -4.05
N CYS A 91 6.80 3.20 -4.69
CA CYS A 91 7.06 4.46 -3.98
C CYS A 91 6.07 4.73 -2.84
N TRP A 92 4.86 4.17 -2.90
CA TRP A 92 3.81 4.28 -1.89
C TRP A 92 4.20 3.62 -0.55
N LEU A 93 5.20 2.72 -0.52
CA LEU A 93 5.68 2.06 0.69
C LEU A 93 6.74 2.89 1.45
N ILE A 94 7.41 3.82 0.75
CA ILE A 94 8.57 4.57 1.24
C ILE A 94 8.14 5.95 1.77
N ASN A 95 8.29 6.21 3.06
CA ASN A 95 8.06 7.54 3.65
C ASN A 95 9.12 8.56 3.17
N GLY A 96 8.83 9.86 3.31
CA GLY A 96 9.75 10.93 2.90
C GLY A 96 9.77 11.23 1.38
N THR A 97 9.01 10.48 0.56
CA THR A 97 8.88 10.78 -0.87
C THR A 97 8.33 12.18 -1.12
N ILE A 98 8.91 12.87 -2.10
CA ILE A 98 8.56 14.26 -2.43
C ILE A 98 7.41 14.29 -3.47
N CYS A 99 6.26 13.74 -3.10
CA CYS A 99 5.08 13.82 -3.95
C CYS A 99 4.47 15.23 -3.84
N LYS A 100 4.00 15.81 -4.96
CA LYS A 100 3.47 17.19 -5.01
C LYS A 100 4.43 18.29 -4.48
N GLY A 101 5.73 18.00 -4.41
CA GLY A 101 6.75 18.99 -4.03
C GLY A 101 7.04 19.09 -2.52
N LYS A 102 6.36 18.32 -1.67
CA LYS A 102 6.64 18.26 -0.22
C LYS A 102 6.95 16.83 0.23
N PRO A 103 7.86 16.62 1.20
CA PRO A 103 8.06 15.30 1.80
C PRO A 103 6.79 14.85 2.52
N LEU A 104 6.36 13.61 2.27
CA LEU A 104 5.25 12.98 3.01
C LEU A 104 5.82 12.19 4.20
N GLY A 105 5.67 12.74 5.41
CA GLY A 105 6.40 12.30 6.60
C GLY A 105 5.80 11.06 7.25
N THR A 106 4.51 11.08 7.54
CA THR A 106 3.84 9.96 8.24
C THR A 106 3.24 8.95 7.28
N TRP A 107 3.05 7.71 7.75
CA TRP A 107 2.35 6.68 6.95
C TRP A 107 0.93 7.12 6.63
N LYS A 108 0.18 7.61 7.62
CA LYS A 108 -1.22 8.03 7.47
C LYS A 108 -1.40 9.13 6.41
N GLU A 109 -0.56 10.16 6.45
CA GLU A 109 -0.56 11.24 5.46
C GLU A 109 -0.27 10.68 4.05
N LYS A 110 0.78 9.85 3.95
CA LYS A 110 1.22 9.30 2.68
C LYS A 110 0.18 8.38 2.06
N ILE A 111 -0.33 7.41 2.82
CA ILE A 111 -1.25 6.42 2.28
C ILE A 111 -2.57 7.04 1.85
N ARG A 112 -3.04 8.10 2.55
CA ARG A 112 -4.21 8.89 2.13
C ARG A 112 -4.06 9.41 0.70
N ILE A 113 -2.88 9.95 0.35
CA ILE A 113 -2.60 10.45 -1.00
C ILE A 113 -2.36 9.28 -1.97
N CYS A 114 -1.64 8.24 -1.54
CA CYS A 114 -1.30 7.12 -2.42
C CYS A 114 -2.50 6.28 -2.81
N ARG A 115 -3.55 6.20 -1.97
CA ARG A 115 -4.82 5.51 -2.28
C ARG A 115 -5.50 6.04 -3.53
N SER A 116 -5.30 7.30 -3.90
CA SER A 116 -5.78 7.89 -5.16
C SER A 116 -4.74 7.97 -6.27
N CYS A 117 -3.51 7.54 -6.01
CA CYS A 117 -2.42 7.63 -6.97
C CYS A 117 -2.41 6.43 -7.92
N LYS A 118 -2.30 6.70 -9.23
CA LYS A 118 -2.19 5.68 -10.29
C LYS A 118 -1.10 4.64 -10.04
N VAL A 119 -0.03 5.00 -9.33
CA VAL A 119 1.08 4.07 -9.01
C VAL A 119 0.61 2.91 -8.12
N LEU A 120 -0.27 3.19 -7.15
CA LEU A 120 -0.82 2.16 -6.26
C LEU A 120 -2.10 1.57 -6.85
N THR A 121 -3.04 2.39 -7.33
CA THR A 121 -4.37 1.93 -7.77
C THR A 121 -4.31 1.01 -8.98
N SER A 122 -3.40 1.26 -9.94
CA SER A 122 -3.23 0.37 -11.10
C SER A 122 -2.68 -1.01 -10.74
N ARG A 123 -2.18 -1.19 -9.52
CA ARG A 123 -1.61 -2.44 -9.02
C ARG A 123 -2.54 -3.19 -8.08
N LEU A 124 -3.58 -2.52 -7.59
CA LEU A 124 -4.55 -3.16 -6.71
C LEU A 124 -5.62 -3.87 -7.55
N PRO A 125 -6.03 -5.08 -7.16
CA PRO A 125 -7.23 -5.71 -7.71
C PRO A 125 -8.44 -4.78 -7.62
N PRO A 126 -9.36 -4.78 -8.61
CA PRO A 126 -10.55 -3.93 -8.61
C PRO A 126 -11.43 -4.08 -7.36
N GLN A 127 -11.41 -5.26 -6.72
CA GLN A 127 -12.16 -5.56 -5.51
C GLN A 127 -11.62 -4.82 -4.27
N ILE A 128 -10.37 -4.33 -4.31
CA ILE A 128 -9.76 -3.54 -3.25
C ILE A 128 -10.03 -2.06 -3.56
N ASN A 129 -11.26 -1.63 -3.27
CA ASN A 129 -11.66 -0.23 -3.34
C ASN A 129 -11.24 0.50 -2.05
N LEU A 130 -10.06 1.12 -2.04
CA LEU A 130 -9.56 1.88 -0.88
C LEU A 130 -10.21 3.29 -0.75
N PHE A 131 -11.25 3.58 -1.53
CA PHE A 131 -11.89 4.90 -1.65
C PHE A 131 -13.16 5.07 -0.82
N GLU A 132 -13.63 4.06 -0.09
CA GLU A 132 -14.95 4.10 0.59
C GLU A 132 -14.93 4.48 2.08
N THR A 133 -13.87 5.07 2.61
CA THR A 133 -13.90 5.60 3.99
C THR A 133 -13.20 6.95 4.10
N THR A 134 -13.89 8.00 3.65
CA THR A 134 -13.82 9.32 4.29
C THR A 134 -14.64 9.32 5.55
#